data_AF-A0AAU9UUQ5-F1
#
_entry.id   AF-A0AAU9UUQ5-F1
#
_cell.length_a   1.000
_cell.length_b   1.000
_cell.length_c   1.000
_cell.angle_alpha   90.00
_cell.angle_beta   90.00
_cell.angle_gamma   90.00
#
_symmetry.space_group_name_H-M   'P 1'
#
loop_
_entity.id
_entity.type
_entity.pdbx_description
1 polymer ?
#
loop_
_entity_poly.entity_id
_entity_poly.type
_entity_poly.pdbx_seq_one_letter_code
_entity_poly.pdbx_strand_id
1 'polypeptide(L)'
;MQKSIQKGTYDILVDGLVVLPEFNFQAGAVYTIIIYHAGNGSYMADAVMITPPNTVHILWLIPQYVIMTMGEVMFSVTGLQFSFTQAPASMKSVLQSVWLLTVAFGNLIVILIVEGNFLDAQWKEFFLFAGLMMLDMLIFMAMAFRWKYVELKSSTEDLAIEEIKVPDKTSIQQKEN
;
A
#
# COMPACT_ATOMS: atom_id res chain seq x y z
N MET A 1 24.39 -14.67 24.23
CA MET A 1 25.16 -13.46 24.57
C MET A 1 25.20 -12.60 23.30
N GLN A 2 24.71 -11.35 23.34
CA GLN A 2 24.72 -10.46 22.17
C GLN A 2 25.83 -9.42 22.36
N LYS A 3 26.70 -9.26 21.36
CA LYS A 3 27.83 -8.31 21.42
C LYS A 3 27.90 -7.55 20.10
N SER A 4 28.05 -6.22 20.19
CA SER A 4 28.25 -5.38 19.00
C SER A 4 29.74 -5.41 18.62
N ILE A 5 30.02 -5.70 17.36
CA ILE A 5 31.38 -5.77 16.80
C ILE A 5 31.44 -4.79 15.62
N GLN A 6 32.56 -4.08 15.47
CA GLN A 6 32.79 -3.18 14.34
C GLN A 6 32.97 -3.98 13.05
N LYS A 7 32.61 -3.39 11.90
CA LYS A 7 32.83 -4.03 10.59
C LYS A 7 34.29 -4.46 10.41
N GLY A 8 34.52 -5.65 9.88
CA GLY A 8 35.87 -6.18 9.69
C GLY A 8 35.92 -7.70 9.62
N THR A 9 37.12 -8.21 9.33
CA THR A 9 37.42 -9.63 9.34
C THR A 9 37.91 -10.02 10.73
N TYR A 10 37.29 -11.03 11.34
CA TYR A 10 37.68 -11.51 12.66
C TYR A 10 37.74 -13.03 12.67
N ASP A 11 38.69 -13.55 13.43
CA ASP A 11 38.76 -14.97 13.75
C ASP A 11 37.92 -15.23 15.01
N ILE A 12 37.01 -16.20 14.90
CA ILE A 12 36.18 -16.61 16.04
C ILE A 12 36.90 -17.78 16.72
N LEU A 13 37.28 -17.58 17.98
CA LEU A 13 37.94 -18.59 18.81
C LEU A 13 37.00 -19.05 19.93
N VAL A 14 36.97 -20.35 20.18
CA VAL A 14 36.30 -20.98 21.33
C VAL A 14 37.35 -21.77 22.09
N ASP A 15 37.57 -21.45 23.36
CA ASP A 15 38.62 -22.04 24.22
C ASP A 15 40.03 -22.02 23.59
N GLY A 16 40.35 -20.98 22.80
CA GLY A 16 41.66 -20.81 22.17
C GLY A 16 41.85 -21.57 20.85
N LEU A 17 40.85 -22.34 20.41
CA LEU A 17 40.81 -22.99 19.10
C LEU A 17 40.04 -22.13 18.11
N VAL A 18 40.63 -21.88 16.93
CA VAL A 18 39.95 -21.17 15.83
C VAL A 18 38.88 -22.07 15.26
N VAL A 19 37.61 -21.67 15.41
CA VAL A 19 36.46 -22.44 14.92
C VAL A 19 35.91 -21.88 13.61
N LEU A 20 36.06 -20.57 13.37
CA LEU A 20 35.73 -19.92 12.10
C LEU A 20 36.82 -18.88 11.77
N PRO A 21 37.73 -19.20 10.82
CA PRO A 21 38.75 -18.25 10.37
C PRO A 21 38.17 -17.23 9.39
N GLU A 22 38.68 -16.00 9.43
CA GLU A 22 38.42 -14.93 8.47
C GLU A 22 36.93 -14.60 8.24
N PHE A 23 36.10 -14.68 9.28
CA PHE A 23 34.68 -14.35 9.12
C PHE A 23 34.49 -12.84 8.94
N ASN A 24 33.87 -12.44 7.82
CA ASN A 24 33.65 -11.04 7.47
C ASN A 24 32.32 -10.54 8.06
N PHE A 25 32.40 -9.64 9.04
CA PHE A 25 31.23 -8.97 9.60
C PHE A 25 30.93 -7.70 8.79
N GLN A 26 29.78 -7.71 8.11
CA GLN A 26 29.30 -6.56 7.34
C GLN A 26 28.39 -5.65 8.17
N ALA A 27 28.37 -4.35 7.82
CA ALA A 27 27.61 -3.35 8.57
C ALA A 27 26.09 -3.57 8.44
N GLY A 28 25.40 -3.55 9.59
CA GLY A 28 23.93 -3.73 9.64
C GLY A 28 23.45 -5.18 9.49
N ALA A 29 24.35 -6.14 9.26
CA ALA A 29 24.02 -7.56 9.26
C ALA A 29 24.01 -8.12 10.69
N VAL A 30 23.07 -9.02 10.96
CA VAL A 30 23.00 -9.78 12.21
C VAL A 30 23.42 -11.21 11.92
N TYR A 31 24.45 -11.67 12.64
CA TYR A 31 24.98 -13.01 12.51
C TYR A 31 24.73 -13.79 13.80
N THR A 32 24.24 -15.02 13.66
CA THR A 32 24.13 -15.98 14.75
C THR A 32 25.20 -17.02 14.57
N ILE A 33 26.14 -17.09 15.53
CA ILE A 33 27.17 -18.11 15.56
C ILE A 33 26.66 -19.24 16.45
N ILE A 34 26.46 -20.41 15.87
CA ILE A 34 26.04 -21.63 16.55
C ILE A 34 27.30 -22.45 16.81
N ILE A 35 27.54 -22.81 18.08
CA ILE A 35 28.71 -23.59 18.49
C ILE A 35 28.23 -24.97 18.94
N TYR A 36 28.79 -26.02 18.34
CA TYR A 36 28.58 -27.41 18.69
C TYR A 36 29.85 -27.96 19.36
N HIS A 37 29.66 -28.62 20.50
CA HIS A 37 30.73 -29.36 21.15
C HIS A 37 30.66 -30.82 20.69
N ALA A 38 31.64 -31.26 19.91
CA ALA A 38 31.77 -32.67 19.53
C ALA A 38 32.43 -33.44 20.69
N GLY A 39 31.91 -34.63 21.01
CA GLY A 39 32.35 -35.45 22.14
C GLY A 39 33.83 -35.91 22.13
N ASN A 40 34.61 -35.51 21.13
CA ASN A 40 36.06 -35.68 21.03
C ASN A 40 36.86 -34.46 21.55
N GLY A 41 36.20 -33.46 22.16
CA GLY A 41 36.83 -32.22 22.63
C GLY A 41 37.10 -31.20 21.53
N SER A 42 36.56 -31.41 20.32
CA SER A 42 36.60 -30.40 19.25
C SER A 42 35.34 -29.55 19.25
N TYR A 43 35.51 -28.26 18.93
CA TYR A 43 34.41 -27.32 18.74
C TYR A 43 34.17 -27.15 17.24
N MET A 44 32.91 -27.21 16.82
CA MET A 44 32.49 -26.83 15.46
C MET A 44 31.61 -25.59 15.60
N ALA A 45 31.81 -24.58 14.75
CA ALA A 45 30.93 -23.43 14.72
C ALA A 45 30.38 -23.22 13.31
N ASP A 46 29.10 -22.88 13.23
CA ASP A 46 28.44 -22.47 12.00
C ASP A 46 27.89 -21.05 12.19
N ALA A 47 28.06 -20.21 11.17
CA ALA A 47 27.64 -18.82 11.21
C ALA A 47 26.48 -18.60 10.23
N VAL A 48 25.29 -18.40 10.78
CA VAL A 48 24.09 -18.12 10.00
C VAL A 48 23.85 -16.62 9.96
N MET A 49 23.76 -16.06 8.76
CA MET A 49 23.34 -14.68 8.55
C MET A 49 21.81 -14.60 8.68
N ILE A 50 21.33 -13.83 9.67
CA ILE A 50 19.90 -13.66 9.95
C ILE A 50 19.34 -12.44 9.23
N THR A 51 20.15 -11.39 9.12
CA THR A 51 19.76 -10.15 8.43
C THR A 51 20.83 -9.79 7.42
N PRO A 52 20.46 -9.55 6.15
CA PRO A 52 21.38 -9.09 5.14
C PRO A 52 22.08 -7.79 5.55
N PRO A 53 23.30 -7.56 5.05
CA PRO A 53 24.01 -6.31 5.28
C PRO A 53 23.24 -5.14 4.69
N ASN A 54 23.36 -3.99 5.36
CA ASN A 54 22.72 -2.79 4.88
C ASN A 54 23.48 -2.27 3.65
N THR A 55 22.84 -2.35 2.48
CA THR A 55 23.39 -1.93 1.19
C THR A 55 22.88 -0.57 0.73
N VAL A 56 21.82 -0.02 1.33
CA VAL A 56 21.16 1.20 0.84
C VAL A 56 20.78 2.14 1.98
N HIS A 57 20.99 3.44 1.79
CA HIS A 57 20.53 4.44 2.76
C HIS A 57 19.00 4.43 2.87
N ILE A 58 18.49 4.37 4.10
CA ILE A 58 17.05 4.46 4.40
C ILE A 58 16.38 5.71 3.81
N LEU A 59 17.13 6.78 3.57
CA LEU A 59 16.63 8.01 2.95
C LEU A 59 16.08 7.79 1.54
N TRP A 60 16.53 6.76 0.82
CA TRP A 60 16.00 6.41 -0.51
C TRP A 60 14.55 5.94 -0.50
N LEU A 61 14.01 5.60 0.66
CA LEU A 61 12.62 5.22 0.83
C LEU A 61 11.67 6.44 0.78
N ILE A 62 12.17 7.62 1.12
CA ILE A 62 11.36 8.85 1.20
C ILE A 62 10.77 9.22 -0.17
N PRO A 63 11.54 9.33 -1.26
CA PRO A 63 10.99 9.69 -2.57
C PRO A 63 9.92 8.70 -3.06
N GLN A 64 10.11 7.40 -2.81
CA GLN A 64 9.17 6.36 -3.21
C GLN A 64 7.81 6.55 -2.52
N TYR A 65 7.80 6.76 -1.19
CA TYR A 65 6.55 7.00 -0.48
C TYR A 65 5.86 8.30 -0.89
N VAL A 66 6.63 9.36 -1.16
CA VAL A 66 6.07 10.63 -1.60
C VAL A 66 5.35 10.46 -2.95
N ILE A 67 5.98 9.81 -3.93
CA ILE A 67 5.37 9.60 -5.26
C ILE A 67 4.13 8.70 -5.17
N MET A 68 4.21 7.59 -4.41
CA MET A 68 3.09 6.66 -4.22
C MET A 68 1.88 7.35 -3.60
N THR A 69 2.08 8.08 -2.49
CA THR A 69 1.01 8.76 -1.77
C THR A 69 0.40 9.90 -2.58
N MET A 70 1.20 10.67 -3.32
CA MET A 70 0.67 11.69 -4.23
C MET A 70 -0.22 11.05 -5.31
N GLY A 71 0.22 9.95 -5.93
CA GLY A 71 -0.57 9.22 -6.91
C GLY A 71 -1.89 8.69 -6.34
N GLU A 72 -1.85 8.10 -5.15
CA GLU A 72 -3.03 7.59 -4.46
C GLU A 72 -4.05 8.70 -4.16
N VAL A 73 -3.61 9.81 -3.57
CA VAL A 73 -4.49 10.94 -3.23
C VAL A 73 -5.08 11.55 -4.49
N MET A 74 -4.26 11.75 -5.53
CA MET A 74 -4.74 12.30 -6.79
C MET A 74 -5.76 11.39 -7.46
N PHE A 75 -5.58 10.07 -7.46
CA PHE A 75 -6.53 9.15 -8.08
C PHE A 75 -7.79 8.94 -7.23
N SER A 76 -7.62 8.61 -5.95
CA SER A 76 -8.71 8.20 -5.05
C SER A 76 -9.65 9.35 -4.71
N VAL A 77 -9.10 10.50 -4.29
CA VAL A 77 -9.92 11.64 -3.85
C VAL A 77 -10.64 12.28 -5.03
N THR A 78 -9.95 12.49 -6.15
CA THR A 78 -10.57 13.12 -7.32
C THR A 78 -11.58 12.20 -8.01
N GLY A 79 -11.30 10.89 -8.09
CA GLY A 79 -12.20 9.89 -8.67
C GLY A 79 -13.52 9.79 -7.91
N LEU A 80 -13.46 9.75 -6.58
CA LEU A 80 -14.65 9.78 -5.73
C LEU A 80 -15.42 11.10 -5.86
N GLN A 81 -14.72 12.23 -5.86
CA GLN A 81 -15.36 13.54 -5.98
C GLN A 81 -16.07 13.70 -7.32
N PHE A 82 -15.43 13.29 -8.41
CA PHE A 82 -16.05 13.26 -9.74
C PHE A 82 -17.29 12.34 -9.75
N SER A 83 -17.17 11.14 -9.20
CA SER A 83 -18.27 10.16 -9.17
C SER A 83 -19.48 10.68 -8.38
N PHE A 84 -19.26 11.41 -7.28
CA PHE A 84 -20.33 12.05 -6.51
C PHE A 84 -20.99 13.24 -7.22
N THR A 85 -20.27 13.94 -8.11
CA THR A 85 -20.88 15.01 -8.93
C THR A 85 -21.75 14.45 -10.06
N GLN A 86 -21.47 13.24 -10.52
CA GLN A 86 -22.18 12.58 -11.63
C GLN A 86 -23.26 11.59 -11.15
N ALA A 87 -23.48 11.45 -9.84
CA ALA A 87 -24.46 10.51 -9.28
C ALA A 87 -25.63 11.25 -8.58
N PRO A 88 -26.88 10.78 -8.75
CA PRO A 88 -28.04 11.29 -8.00
C PRO A 88 -27.84 11.20 -6.48
N ALA A 89 -28.43 12.14 -5.72
CA ALA A 89 -28.22 12.28 -4.28
C ALA A 89 -28.49 11.00 -3.45
N SER A 90 -29.39 10.13 -3.92
CA SER A 90 -29.74 8.86 -3.27
C SER A 90 -28.68 7.75 -3.44
N MET A 91 -27.73 7.89 -4.36
CA MET A 91 -26.77 6.82 -4.70
C MET A 91 -25.38 6.98 -4.09
N LYS A 92 -25.13 8.08 -3.35
CA LYS A 92 -23.79 8.37 -2.79
C LYS A 92 -23.26 7.25 -1.88
N SER A 93 -24.12 6.67 -1.03
CA SER A 93 -23.71 5.55 -0.17
C SER A 93 -23.39 4.28 -0.95
N VAL A 94 -24.11 4.02 -2.05
CA VAL A 94 -23.86 2.84 -2.90
C VAL A 94 -22.53 3.01 -3.64
N LEU A 95 -22.24 4.21 -4.16
CA LEU A 95 -20.96 4.52 -4.80
C LEU A 95 -19.78 4.29 -3.84
N GLN A 96 -19.90 4.76 -2.59
CA GLN A 96 -18.87 4.54 -1.58
C GLN A 96 -18.66 3.04 -1.29
N SER A 97 -19.74 2.26 -1.17
CA SER A 97 -19.65 0.82 -0.96
C SER A 97 -19.01 0.10 -2.15
N VAL A 98 -19.36 0.49 -3.38
CA VAL A 98 -18.75 -0.05 -4.61
C VAL A 98 -17.27 0.30 -4.68
N TRP A 99 -16.89 1.53 -4.32
CA TRP A 99 -15.50 1.94 -4.25
C TRP A 99 -14.70 1.06 -3.28
N LEU A 100 -15.20 0.86 -2.06
CA LEU A 100 -14.57 -0.02 -1.07
C LEU A 100 -14.50 -1.48 -1.54
N LEU A 101 -15.53 -1.95 -2.26
CA LEU A 101 -15.53 -3.28 -2.87
C LEU A 101 -14.41 -3.43 -3.90
N THR A 102 -14.17 -2.41 -4.74
CA THR A 102 -13.07 -2.42 -5.70
C THR A 102 -11.71 -2.45 -4.99
N VAL A 103 -11.53 -1.71 -3.89
CA VAL A 103 -10.31 -1.76 -3.08
C VAL A 103 -10.10 -3.16 -2.49
N ALA A 104 -11.15 -3.78 -1.95
CA ALA A 104 -11.08 -5.14 -1.42
C ALA A 104 -10.71 -6.17 -2.51
N PHE A 105 -11.27 -6.03 -3.71
CA PHE A 105 -10.95 -6.89 -4.84
C PHE A 105 -9.50 -6.71 -5.31
N GLY A 106 -8.98 -5.48 -5.34
CA GLY A 106 -7.56 -5.21 -5.62
C GLY A 106 -6.63 -5.88 -4.61
N ASN A 107 -6.95 -5.77 -3.32
CA ASN A 107 -6.18 -6.44 -2.26
C ASN A 107 -6.21 -7.97 -2.40
N LEU A 108 -7.35 -8.55 -2.78
CA LEU A 108 -7.48 -9.98 -3.03
C LEU A 108 -6.54 -10.45 -4.15
N ILE A 109 -6.46 -9.70 -5.25
CA ILE A 109 -5.54 -10.01 -6.37
C ILE A 109 -4.09 -10.01 -5.90
N VAL A 110 -3.68 -9.02 -5.10
CA VAL A 110 -2.31 -8.94 -4.57
C VAL A 110 -1.97 -10.15 -3.73
N ILE A 111 -2.87 -10.55 -2.82
CA ILE A 111 -2.67 -11.73 -1.97
C ILE A 111 -2.54 -12.99 -2.82
N LEU A 112 -3.43 -13.18 -3.80
CA LEU A 112 -3.41 -14.35 -4.67
C LEU A 112 -2.08 -14.47 -5.43
N ILE A 113 -1.55 -13.36 -5.94
CA ILE A 113 -0.29 -13.36 -6.69
C ILE A 113 0.89 -13.72 -5.79
N VAL A 114 0.96 -13.15 -4.59
CA VAL A 114 2.07 -13.37 -3.64
C VAL A 114 2.02 -14.77 -3.03
N GLU A 115 0.86 -15.21 -2.57
CA GLU A 115 0.70 -16.54 -1.96
C GLU A 115 0.77 -17.67 -2.99
N GLY A 116 0.33 -17.40 -4.22
CA GLY A 116 0.37 -18.37 -5.31
C GLY A 116 1.78 -18.74 -5.79
N ASN A 117 2.82 -18.02 -5.37
CA ASN A 117 4.22 -18.21 -5.75
C ASN A 117 4.39 -18.48 -7.27
N PHE A 118 3.60 -17.76 -8.08
CA PHE A 118 3.54 -17.99 -9.53
C PHE A 118 4.83 -17.56 -10.25
N LEU A 119 5.68 -16.77 -9.59
CA LEU A 119 6.89 -16.21 -10.16
C LEU A 119 8.07 -16.47 -9.21
N ASP A 120 9.01 -17.33 -9.64
CA ASP A 120 10.21 -17.71 -8.86
C ASP A 120 11.10 -16.54 -8.40
N ALA A 121 10.82 -15.32 -8.85
CA ALA A 121 11.69 -14.18 -8.61
C ALA A 121 10.90 -12.88 -8.40
N GLN A 122 11.16 -12.21 -7.28
CA GLN A 122 10.45 -11.02 -6.79
C GLN A 122 10.40 -9.84 -7.77
N TRP A 123 11.47 -9.62 -8.54
CA TRP A 123 11.50 -8.61 -9.61
C TRP A 123 10.44 -8.83 -10.71
N LYS A 124 10.06 -10.07 -10.99
CA LYS A 124 9.00 -10.38 -11.96
C LYS A 124 7.63 -9.99 -11.42
N GLU A 125 7.40 -10.15 -10.12
CA GLU A 125 6.16 -9.70 -9.46
C GLU A 125 6.02 -8.18 -9.55
N PHE A 126 7.09 -7.44 -9.25
CA PHE A 126 7.10 -5.98 -9.40
C PHE A 126 6.83 -5.54 -10.84
N PHE A 127 7.39 -6.23 -11.82
CA PHE A 127 7.14 -5.92 -13.23
C PHE A 127 5.71 -6.26 -13.66
N LEU A 128 5.14 -7.35 -13.14
CA LEU A 128 3.75 -7.73 -13.38
C LEU A 128 2.78 -6.68 -12.81
N PHE A 129 2.99 -6.21 -11.58
CA PHE A 129 2.17 -5.15 -10.99
C PHE A 129 2.31 -3.83 -11.75
N ALA A 130 3.52 -3.46 -12.16
CA ALA A 130 3.73 -2.27 -12.99
C ALA A 130 3.01 -2.38 -14.34
N GLY A 131 3.03 -3.56 -14.97
CA GLY A 131 2.31 -3.84 -16.21
C GLY A 131 0.78 -3.74 -16.04
N LEU A 132 0.24 -4.29 -14.95
CA LEU A 132 -1.19 -4.18 -14.64
C LEU A 132 -1.62 -2.72 -14.46
N MET A 133 -0.85 -1.94 -13.70
CA MET A 133 -1.10 -0.51 -13.50
C MET A 133 -1.04 0.28 -14.82
N MET A 134 -0.08 -0.05 -15.69
CA MET A 134 0.03 0.59 -17.01
C MET A 134 -1.19 0.26 -17.89
N LEU A 135 -1.63 -1.01 -17.88
CA LEU A 135 -2.81 -1.44 -18.63
C LEU A 135 -4.06 -0.70 -18.15
N ASP A 136 -4.28 -0.62 -16.84
CA ASP A 136 -5.41 0.10 -16.26
C ASP A 136 -5.39 1.59 -16.66
N MET A 137 -4.21 2.22 -16.61
CA MET A 137 -4.05 3.61 -17.06
C MET A 137 -4.44 3.79 -18.54
N LEU A 138 -4.05 2.86 -19.42
CA LEU A 138 -4.42 2.91 -20.83
C LEU A 138 -5.93 2.74 -21.04
N ILE A 139 -6.56 1.82 -20.30
CA ILE A 139 -8.01 1.61 -20.36
C ILE A 139 -8.75 2.86 -19.88
N PHE A 140 -8.36 3.44 -18.74
CA PHE A 140 -8.94 4.69 -18.23
C PHE A 140 -8.75 5.84 -19.20
N MET A 141 -7.57 5.96 -19.80
CA MET A 141 -7.30 7.01 -20.79
C MET A 141 -8.18 6.84 -22.04
N ALA A 142 -8.32 5.63 -22.56
CA ALA A 142 -9.20 5.35 -23.68
C ALA A 142 -10.69 5.61 -23.37
N MET A 143 -11.15 5.27 -22.16
CA MET A 143 -12.51 5.58 -21.71
C MET A 143 -12.72 7.09 -21.56
N ALA A 144 -11.75 7.82 -21.01
CA ALA A 144 -11.81 9.27 -20.85
C ALA A 144 -11.95 9.99 -22.19
N PHE A 145 -11.22 9.56 -23.22
CA PHE A 145 -11.36 10.13 -24.58
C PHE A 145 -12.75 9.90 -25.20
N ARG A 146 -13.46 8.86 -24.77
CA ARG A 146 -14.80 8.53 -25.27
C ARG A 146 -15.92 9.15 -24.42
N TRP A 147 -15.61 9.87 -23.35
CA TRP A 147 -16.61 10.28 -22.38
C TRP A 147 -17.21 11.65 -22.70
N LYS A 148 -18.54 11.68 -22.81
CA LYS A 148 -19.34 12.89 -23.04
C LYS A 148 -19.99 13.28 -21.72
N TYR A 149 -19.73 14.48 -21.22
CA TYR A 149 -20.30 14.99 -19.98
C TYR A 149 -21.83 14.97 -20.03
N VAL A 150 -22.46 14.39 -19.02
CA VAL A 150 -23.91 14.48 -18.81
C VAL A 150 -24.11 15.52 -17.71
N GLU A 151 -24.69 16.67 -18.06
CA GLU A 151 -25.18 17.60 -17.06
C GLU A 151 -26.39 16.98 -16.34
N LEU A 152 -26.20 16.51 -15.12
CA LEU A 152 -27.30 16.22 -14.22
C LEU A 152 -27.82 17.56 -13.70
N LYS A 153 -28.95 18.03 -14.24
CA LYS A 153 -29.80 19.00 -13.52
C LYS A 153 -30.08 18.41 -12.14
N SER A 154 -29.53 19.03 -11.12
CA SER A 154 -29.66 18.58 -9.74
C SER A 154 -31.13 18.50 -9.36
N SER A 155 -31.68 17.31 -9.20
CA SER A 155 -32.95 17.09 -8.49
C SER A 155 -32.91 17.60 -7.04
N THR A 156 -31.73 18.05 -6.56
CA THR A 156 -31.57 18.81 -5.31
C THR A 156 -32.22 20.20 -5.36
N GLU A 157 -32.30 20.84 -6.54
CA GLU A 157 -33.10 22.09 -6.67
C GLU A 157 -34.59 21.78 -6.47
N ASP A 158 -35.11 20.70 -7.04
CA ASP A 158 -36.53 20.34 -6.88
C ASP A 158 -36.88 19.93 -5.44
N LEU A 159 -36.00 19.19 -4.75
CA LEU A 159 -36.21 18.80 -3.35
C LEU A 159 -36.08 19.99 -2.37
N ALA A 160 -35.18 20.94 -2.63
CA ALA A 160 -35.07 22.15 -1.82
C ALA A 160 -36.25 23.12 -2.05
N ILE A 161 -36.79 23.17 -3.28
CA ILE A 161 -37.99 23.97 -3.60
C ILE A 161 -39.25 23.33 -2.98
N GLU A 162 -39.31 22.00 -2.88
CA GLU A 162 -40.45 21.30 -2.26
C GLU A 162 -40.51 21.49 -0.73
N GLU A 163 -39.34 21.51 -0.06
CA GLU A 163 -39.25 21.82 1.39
C GLU A 163 -39.49 23.31 1.71
N ILE A 164 -39.22 24.23 0.77
CA ILE A 164 -39.42 25.68 0.92
C ILE A 164 -40.75 26.16 0.30
N LYS A 165 -41.75 25.28 0.13
CA LYS A 165 -43.14 25.75 -0.07
C LYS A 165 -43.75 26.14 1.28
N VAL A 166 -43.32 27.31 1.78
CA VAL A 166 -43.86 27.95 2.98
C VAL A 166 -45.40 27.98 2.85
N PRO A 167 -46.17 27.48 3.85
CA PRO A 167 -47.62 27.54 3.79
C PRO A 167 -48.07 29.00 3.68
N ASP A 168 -48.90 29.23 2.67
CA ASP A 168 -49.50 30.52 2.32
C ASP A 168 -50.15 31.17 3.56
N LYS A 169 -49.62 32.32 3.98
CA LYS A 169 -50.15 33.15 5.09
C LYS A 169 -51.42 33.92 4.71
N THR A 170 -52.24 33.41 3.80
CA THR A 170 -53.49 34.07 3.40
C THR A 170 -54.71 33.60 4.21
N SER A 171 -54.57 32.63 5.13
CA SER A 171 -55.67 32.14 5.98
C SER A 171 -55.76 32.79 7.38
N ILE A 172 -54.87 33.72 7.75
CA ILE A 172 -54.85 34.32 9.11
C ILE A 172 -55.55 35.70 9.17
N GLN A 173 -55.82 36.38 8.05
CA GLN A 173 -56.45 37.72 8.07
C GLN A 173 -57.99 37.74 7.92
N GLN A 174 -58.69 36.60 7.91
CA GLN A 174 -60.16 36.57 7.84
C GLN A 174 -60.86 36.21 9.16
N LYS A 175 -60.14 36.19 10.30
CA LYS A 175 -60.72 35.89 11.62
C LYS A 175 -60.59 36.99 12.67
N GLU A 176 -60.13 38.18 12.28
CA GLU A 176 -60.17 39.38 13.12
C GLU A 176 -61.21 40.34 12.53
N ASN A 177 -62.47 39.91 12.61
CA ASN A 177 -63.62 40.81 12.70
C ASN A 177 -63.67 41.37 14.12
#